data_AF-A0A7J6GNV8-F1
#
_entry.id   AF-A0A7J6GNV8-F1
#
_cell.length_a   1.000
_cell.length_b   1.000
_cell.length_c   1.000
_cell.angle_alpha   90.00
_cell.angle_beta   90.00
_cell.angle_gamma   90.00
#
_symmetry.space_group_name_H-M   'P 1'
#
loop_
_entity.id
_entity.type
_entity.pdbx_description
1 polymer ?
#
loop_
_entity_poly.entity_id
_entity_poly.type
_entity_poly.pdbx_seq_one_letter_code
_entity_poly.pdbx_strand_id
1 'polypeptide(L)'
;MAGDAMVLPRVVLEAFPSDLLRKKKQRSRAINLIVDECKEMGYDGIVLESWSRWTAYGILNDPSMRNSALKFIKQLGDAMHAVNSEQTNKRSLQLIYVIGPPRSETLQEYDFGPRDLKNLDDAVDGFSLMTYDFSGPQNPGPNAPLKWISATMELLLGSTSNGVRHLSHKIFLGINFYGNDFIVSRGEGGDGGGGAITGSDYLSLLKKHRPVLQWEERSEEHLFFYPDDNHINHAVFYPSLLSISVRLEEARKWGCGISIWEIGQGHVLAASIFLPHKQALRQNYAMEALNAAGLTPISAVLSDRKQEPRKIPSFFKFSNSSSFNTNPSALQECFPKKIHGGLVILSSVLNSGLAKALTYEEALQQTVGDGSSGETGVIDSAISFATENPAILAGGVAILAVPLVLSQLFGKSKPWGVESARNAYAKLGDDPNAQLLDIRPPAESRQVGSPDIRGLGKKSVSIVYKGEDKPGFLKKLSLKFKEPENTTLFVLDKFDGNSELVAELVTVNGFKAAFAIKDGAEGPRGWVVCTSFPLL
;
A
#
# COMPACT_ATOMS: atom_id res chain seq x y z
N MET A 1 -15.62 -16.84 -12.11
CA MET A 1 -16.28 -15.52 -12.22
C MET A 1 -15.25 -14.49 -11.81
N ALA A 2 -14.91 -13.53 -12.67
CA ALA A 2 -14.10 -12.39 -12.25
C ALA A 2 -14.90 -11.60 -11.21
N GLY A 3 -14.29 -11.23 -10.08
CA GLY A 3 -14.98 -10.44 -9.06
C GLY A 3 -15.33 -9.04 -9.57
N ASP A 4 -16.32 -8.40 -8.96
CA ASP A 4 -16.78 -7.04 -9.30
C ASP A 4 -15.85 -5.92 -8.81
N ALA A 5 -14.59 -6.25 -8.48
CA ALA A 5 -13.62 -5.29 -7.97
C ALA A 5 -13.06 -4.41 -9.10
N MET A 6 -12.96 -3.11 -8.85
CA MET A 6 -12.32 -2.16 -9.76
C MET A 6 -10.82 -2.07 -9.47
N VAL A 7 -10.00 -2.05 -10.51
CA VAL A 7 -8.55 -1.94 -10.40
C VAL A 7 -8.13 -0.51 -10.73
N LEU A 8 -7.69 0.22 -9.71
CA LEU A 8 -7.23 1.61 -9.80
C LEU A 8 -5.78 1.71 -9.32
N PRO A 9 -4.77 1.72 -10.21
CA PRO A 9 -3.38 1.88 -9.81
C PRO A 9 -3.13 3.21 -9.09
N ARG A 10 -2.23 3.20 -8.10
CA ARG A 10 -1.77 4.43 -7.44
C ARG A 10 -0.75 5.13 -8.32
N VAL A 11 -1.01 6.40 -8.65
CA VAL A 11 -0.11 7.28 -9.39
C VAL A 11 0.41 8.35 -8.44
N VAL A 12 1.70 8.27 -8.11
CA VAL A 12 2.38 9.28 -7.28
C VAL A 12 3.05 10.30 -8.21
N LEU A 13 2.69 11.59 -8.08
CA LEU A 13 3.32 12.65 -8.88
C LEU A 13 4.60 13.14 -8.22
N GLU A 14 5.73 12.62 -8.69
CA GLU A 14 7.07 13.00 -8.23
C GLU A 14 7.74 14.11 -9.07
N ALA A 15 7.09 14.56 -10.15
CA ALA A 15 7.62 15.62 -10.99
C ALA A 15 7.66 16.97 -10.26
N PHE A 16 8.67 17.80 -10.55
CA PHE A 16 8.73 19.17 -10.07
C PHE A 16 7.43 19.93 -10.42
N PRO A 17 6.68 20.44 -9.42
CA PRO A 17 5.33 20.93 -9.67
C PRO A 17 5.28 22.10 -10.66
N SER A 18 6.28 22.98 -10.64
CA SER A 18 6.35 24.13 -11.55
C SER A 18 6.45 23.73 -13.02
N ASP A 19 7.17 22.65 -13.34
CA ASP A 19 7.32 22.18 -14.72
C ASP A 19 6.04 21.55 -15.25
N LEU A 20 5.35 20.78 -14.41
CA LEU A 20 4.06 20.18 -14.75
C LEU A 20 2.96 21.25 -14.80
N LEU A 21 2.76 22.00 -13.72
CA LEU A 21 1.58 22.82 -13.50
C LEU A 21 1.58 24.12 -14.29
N ARG A 22 2.73 24.72 -14.62
CA ARG A 22 2.76 25.99 -15.39
C ARG A 22 2.64 25.75 -16.90
N LYS A 23 3.28 24.69 -17.41
CA LYS A 23 3.39 24.44 -18.85
C LYS A 23 2.18 23.66 -19.36
N LYS A 24 1.28 24.31 -20.11
CA LYS A 24 0.07 23.68 -20.68
C LYS A 24 0.38 22.38 -21.44
N LYS A 25 1.44 22.37 -22.24
CA LYS A 25 1.89 21.19 -23.00
C LYS A 25 2.25 20.01 -22.08
N GLN A 26 2.90 20.27 -20.94
CA GLN A 26 3.27 19.21 -20.00
C GLN A 26 2.06 18.68 -19.24
N ARG A 27 1.13 19.55 -18.81
CA ARG A 27 -0.15 19.10 -18.22
C ARG A 27 -0.90 18.16 -19.16
N SER A 28 -1.11 18.59 -20.41
CA SER A 28 -1.80 17.75 -21.41
C SER A 28 -1.07 16.44 -21.69
N ARG A 29 0.26 16.46 -21.74
CA ARG A 29 1.05 15.23 -21.94
C ARG A 29 0.90 14.26 -20.78
N ALA A 30 0.95 14.75 -19.53
CA ALA A 30 0.77 13.92 -18.35
C ALA A 30 -0.63 13.31 -18.28
N ILE A 31 -1.67 14.11 -18.58
CA ILE A 31 -3.06 13.64 -18.63
C ILE A 31 -3.22 12.54 -19.67
N ASN A 32 -2.74 12.76 -20.90
CA ASN A 32 -2.85 11.75 -21.96
C ASN A 32 -2.12 10.47 -21.58
N LEU A 33 -0.91 10.55 -21.04
CA LEU A 33 -0.15 9.38 -20.62
C LEU A 33 -0.90 8.54 -19.58
N ILE A 34 -1.51 9.18 -18.58
CA ILE A 34 -2.31 8.49 -17.55
C ILE A 34 -3.54 7.82 -18.17
N VAL A 35 -4.26 8.54 -19.04
CA VAL A 35 -5.48 8.04 -19.68
C VAL A 35 -5.18 6.90 -20.65
N ASP A 36 -4.11 7.02 -21.43
CA ASP A 36 -3.68 6.00 -22.40
C ASP A 36 -3.21 4.74 -21.66
N GLU A 37 -2.46 4.86 -20.56
CA GLU A 37 -2.10 3.73 -19.69
C GLU A 37 -3.35 3.00 -19.17
N CYS A 38 -4.37 3.73 -18.70
CA CYS A 38 -5.63 3.12 -18.25
C CYS A 38 -6.33 2.33 -19.36
N LYS A 39 -6.35 2.86 -20.59
CA LYS A 39 -6.96 2.20 -21.75
C LYS A 39 -6.17 0.97 -22.18
N GLU A 40 -4.86 1.09 -22.29
CA GLU A 40 -3.96 0.03 -22.74
C GLU A 40 -3.96 -1.16 -21.78
N MET A 41 -3.96 -0.88 -20.47
CA MET A 41 -3.92 -1.90 -19.44
C MET A 41 -5.32 -2.36 -18.98
N GLY A 42 -6.38 -1.68 -19.42
CA GLY A 42 -7.76 -1.98 -19.02
C GLY A 42 -8.05 -1.70 -17.54
N TYR A 43 -7.39 -0.70 -16.94
CA TYR A 43 -7.67 -0.24 -15.59
C TYR A 43 -9.01 0.49 -15.52
N ASP A 44 -9.68 0.41 -14.37
CA ASP A 44 -10.98 1.07 -14.15
C ASP A 44 -10.81 2.55 -13.72
N GLY A 45 -9.57 3.04 -13.58
CA GLY A 45 -9.26 4.38 -13.12
C GLY A 45 -7.89 4.48 -12.45
N ILE A 46 -7.68 5.51 -11.62
CA ILE A 46 -6.45 5.67 -10.81
C ILE A 46 -6.75 6.19 -9.41
N VAL A 47 -5.78 6.01 -8.52
CA VAL A 47 -5.66 6.74 -7.25
C VAL A 47 -4.50 7.73 -7.38
N LEU A 48 -4.79 9.02 -7.51
CA LEU A 48 -3.79 10.07 -7.69
C LEU A 48 -3.29 10.59 -6.34
N GLU A 49 -1.98 10.55 -6.12
CA GLU A 49 -1.29 11.12 -4.96
C GLU A 49 -0.35 12.24 -5.37
N SER A 50 -0.73 13.48 -5.07
CA SER A 50 0.08 14.66 -5.39
C SER A 50 0.02 15.77 -4.35
N TRP A 51 -1.04 15.83 -3.53
CA TRP A 51 -1.24 16.93 -2.57
C TRP A 51 -0.08 17.06 -1.58
N SER A 52 0.30 15.96 -0.91
CA SER A 52 1.40 15.92 0.06
C SER A 52 2.72 16.42 -0.53
N ARG A 53 3.03 15.99 -1.76
CA ARG A 53 4.22 16.44 -2.49
C ARG A 53 4.16 17.93 -2.82
N TRP A 54 3.01 18.42 -3.27
CA TRP A 54 2.83 19.85 -3.53
C TRP A 54 2.95 20.70 -2.26
N THR A 55 2.49 20.19 -1.11
CA THR A 55 2.73 20.82 0.19
C THR A 55 4.20 20.85 0.54
N ALA A 56 4.93 19.75 0.33
CA ALA A 56 6.38 19.67 0.60
C ALA A 56 7.19 20.65 -0.28
N TYR A 57 6.79 20.84 -1.54
CA TYR A 57 7.38 21.87 -2.40
C TYR A 57 6.91 23.31 -2.09
N GLY A 58 6.02 23.50 -1.11
CA GLY A 58 5.50 24.80 -0.70
C GLY A 58 4.58 25.48 -1.72
N ILE A 59 4.22 24.82 -2.83
CA ILE A 59 3.49 25.46 -3.93
C ILE A 59 2.02 25.73 -3.61
N LEU A 60 1.47 25.06 -2.58
CA LEU A 60 0.08 25.25 -2.16
C LEU A 60 -0.12 26.55 -1.36
N ASN A 61 0.96 27.19 -0.91
CA ASN A 61 0.95 28.51 -0.29
C ASN A 61 0.78 29.65 -1.32
N ASP A 62 1.08 29.38 -2.59
CA ASP A 62 0.88 30.34 -3.68
C ASP A 62 -0.52 30.11 -4.30
N PRO A 63 -1.45 31.09 -4.23
CA PRO A 63 -2.81 30.91 -4.74
C PRO A 63 -2.88 30.59 -6.23
N SER A 64 -1.96 31.12 -7.05
CA SER A 64 -1.90 30.88 -8.50
C SER A 64 -1.45 29.44 -8.79
N MET A 65 -0.46 28.96 -8.05
CA MET A 65 0.02 27.58 -8.15
C MET A 65 -1.00 26.59 -7.62
N ARG A 66 -1.66 26.86 -6.48
CA ARG A 66 -2.77 26.06 -5.96
C ARG A 66 -3.91 25.96 -6.98
N ASN A 67 -4.32 27.09 -7.58
CA ASN A 67 -5.34 27.09 -8.63
C ASN A 67 -4.91 26.29 -9.87
N SER A 68 -3.63 26.34 -10.24
CA SER A 68 -3.08 25.54 -11.32
C SER A 68 -3.08 24.04 -11.01
N ALA A 69 -2.82 23.68 -9.75
CA ALA A 69 -2.87 22.32 -9.23
C ALA A 69 -4.30 21.76 -9.26
N LEU A 70 -5.28 22.50 -8.73
CA LEU A 70 -6.70 22.14 -8.78
C LEU A 70 -7.20 22.04 -10.23
N LYS A 71 -6.78 22.96 -11.10
CA LYS A 71 -7.10 22.90 -12.53
C LYS A 71 -6.53 21.66 -13.21
N PHE A 72 -5.32 21.24 -12.85
CA PHE A 72 -4.75 20.01 -13.38
C PHE A 72 -5.59 18.79 -12.98
N ILE A 73 -5.98 18.68 -11.71
CA ILE A 73 -6.84 17.58 -11.23
C ILE A 73 -8.17 17.57 -11.99
N LYS A 74 -8.82 18.73 -12.15
CA LYS A 74 -10.05 18.85 -12.94
C LYS A 74 -9.89 18.37 -14.37
N GLN A 75 -8.86 18.87 -15.05
CA GLN A 75 -8.58 18.48 -16.44
C GLN A 75 -8.30 16.98 -16.59
N LEU A 76 -7.69 16.37 -15.57
CA LEU A 76 -7.50 14.92 -15.54
C LEU A 76 -8.83 14.18 -15.34
N GLY A 77 -9.64 14.59 -14.36
CA GLY A 77 -10.97 14.02 -14.12
C GLY A 77 -11.86 14.11 -15.36
N ASP A 78 -11.97 15.29 -15.97
CA ASP A 78 -12.72 15.51 -17.21
C ASP A 78 -12.25 14.57 -18.33
N ALA A 79 -10.92 14.40 -18.49
CA ALA A 79 -10.36 13.54 -19.53
C ALA A 79 -10.62 12.05 -19.25
N MET A 80 -10.58 11.63 -18.00
CA MET A 80 -10.89 10.26 -17.56
C MET A 80 -12.39 9.96 -17.75
N HIS A 81 -13.26 10.90 -17.38
CA HIS A 81 -14.71 10.76 -17.53
C HIS A 81 -15.18 10.79 -18.99
N ALA A 82 -14.44 11.47 -19.86
CA ALA A 82 -14.72 11.52 -21.31
C ALA A 82 -14.36 10.23 -22.05
N VAL A 83 -13.72 9.25 -21.41
CA VAL A 83 -13.42 7.96 -22.03
C VAL A 83 -14.72 7.15 -22.18
N ASN A 84 -15.40 7.37 -23.31
CA ASN A 84 -16.52 6.56 -23.77
C ASN A 84 -15.97 5.28 -24.40
N SER A 85 -16.21 4.13 -23.78
CA SER A 85 -15.80 2.86 -24.36
C SER A 85 -16.96 2.24 -25.12
N GLU A 86 -16.90 2.23 -26.45
CA GLU A 86 -17.81 1.41 -27.28
C GLU A 86 -17.57 -0.10 -27.08
N GLN A 87 -16.43 -0.48 -26.52
CA GLN A 87 -16.02 -1.87 -26.29
C GLN A 87 -16.43 -2.42 -24.92
N THR A 88 -16.92 -1.56 -24.02
CA THR A 88 -17.37 -2.00 -22.71
C THR A 88 -18.66 -1.27 -22.36
N ASN A 89 -19.72 -2.02 -22.03
CA ASN A 89 -20.88 -1.51 -21.27
C ASN A 89 -20.49 -0.99 -19.85
N LYS A 90 -19.24 -0.53 -19.67
CA LYS A 90 -18.61 -0.16 -18.41
C LYS A 90 -18.59 1.36 -18.25
N ARG A 91 -18.68 1.75 -16.99
CA ARG A 91 -18.66 3.11 -16.46
C ARG A 91 -17.42 3.88 -16.92
N SER A 92 -17.46 5.20 -16.80
CA SER A 92 -16.29 6.08 -17.00
C SER A 92 -15.12 5.68 -16.10
N LEU A 93 -13.88 5.98 -16.53
CA LEU A 93 -12.69 5.79 -15.69
C LEU A 93 -12.82 6.60 -14.40
N GLN A 94 -12.48 5.99 -13.27
CA GLN A 94 -12.64 6.59 -11.95
C GLN A 94 -11.38 7.33 -11.50
N LEU A 95 -11.54 8.54 -10.93
CA LEU A 95 -10.45 9.28 -10.31
C LEU A 95 -10.64 9.36 -8.80
N ILE A 96 -9.79 8.65 -8.06
CA ILE A 96 -9.70 8.81 -6.60
C ILE A 96 -8.51 9.71 -6.27
N TYR A 97 -8.68 10.65 -5.35
CA TYR A 97 -7.64 11.60 -4.98
C TYR A 97 -7.18 11.43 -3.53
N VAL A 98 -5.87 11.32 -3.30
CA VAL A 98 -5.31 11.20 -1.96
C VAL A 98 -5.20 12.58 -1.31
N ILE A 99 -5.74 12.70 -0.10
CA ILE A 99 -5.70 13.91 0.71
C ILE A 99 -5.15 13.59 2.11
N GLY A 100 -4.38 14.54 2.66
CA GLY A 100 -3.84 14.44 4.01
C GLY A 100 -4.77 15.10 5.04
N PRO A 101 -4.68 14.70 6.32
CA PRO A 101 -5.32 15.40 7.42
C PRO A 101 -4.67 16.79 7.61
N PRO A 102 -5.40 17.77 8.17
CA PRO A 102 -4.83 19.05 8.57
C PRO A 102 -3.73 18.87 9.62
N ARG A 103 -2.71 19.75 9.61
CA ARG A 103 -1.60 19.69 10.57
C ARG A 103 -1.90 20.28 11.94
N SER A 104 -2.94 21.10 12.03
CA SER A 104 -3.34 21.77 13.25
C SER A 104 -4.83 21.58 13.53
N GLU A 105 -5.25 21.95 14.73
CA GLU A 105 -6.66 21.96 15.13
C GLU A 105 -7.53 22.90 14.29
N THR A 106 -6.89 23.78 13.52
CA THR A 106 -7.53 24.67 12.55
C THR A 106 -6.95 24.42 11.15
N LEU A 107 -7.74 24.67 10.11
CA LEU A 107 -7.27 24.58 8.72
C LEU A 107 -6.32 25.73 8.41
N GLN A 108 -5.11 25.39 7.99
CA GLN A 108 -4.17 26.33 7.41
C GLN A 108 -4.46 26.53 5.91
N GLU A 109 -3.92 27.59 5.32
CA GLU A 109 -4.17 27.92 3.92
C GLU A 109 -3.71 26.83 2.94
N TYR A 110 -2.63 26.12 3.27
CA TYR A 110 -2.10 25.01 2.47
C TYR A 110 -2.84 23.69 2.68
N ASP A 111 -3.62 23.53 3.76
CA ASP A 111 -4.35 22.30 4.02
C ASP A 111 -5.44 22.09 2.96
N PHE A 112 -5.77 20.82 2.69
CA PHE A 112 -6.92 20.49 1.87
C PHE A 112 -8.19 20.75 2.69
N GLY A 113 -9.08 21.62 2.21
CA GLY A 113 -10.25 22.04 2.98
C GLY A 113 -11.58 21.84 2.26
N PRO A 114 -12.69 22.23 2.91
CA PRO A 114 -14.04 22.17 2.34
C PRO A 114 -14.17 22.86 0.98
N ARG A 115 -13.41 23.95 0.77
CA ARG A 115 -13.41 24.71 -0.49
C ARG A 115 -12.82 23.89 -1.63
N ASP A 116 -11.72 23.18 -1.40
CA ASP A 116 -11.09 22.34 -2.42
C ASP A 116 -11.95 21.11 -2.69
N LEU A 117 -12.52 20.50 -1.65
CA LEU A 117 -13.46 19.39 -1.78
C LEU A 117 -14.64 19.76 -2.70
N LYS A 118 -15.27 20.91 -2.44
CA LYS A 118 -16.35 21.44 -3.29
C LYS A 118 -15.87 21.76 -4.70
N ASN A 119 -14.66 22.30 -4.83
CA ASN A 119 -14.10 22.67 -6.13
C ASN A 119 -13.90 21.43 -7.01
N LEU A 120 -13.49 20.31 -6.42
CA LEU A 120 -13.16 19.06 -7.13
C LEU A 120 -14.33 18.07 -7.25
N ASP A 121 -15.49 18.37 -6.68
CA ASP A 121 -16.64 17.45 -6.61
C ASP A 121 -16.98 16.81 -7.96
N ASP A 122 -17.16 17.60 -9.02
CA ASP A 122 -17.55 17.06 -10.33
C ASP A 122 -16.46 16.23 -11.03
N ALA A 123 -15.19 16.42 -10.65
CA ALA A 123 -14.05 15.82 -11.34
C ALA A 123 -13.44 14.61 -10.60
N VAL A 124 -13.74 14.44 -9.31
CA VAL A 124 -13.16 13.40 -8.46
C VAL A 124 -14.27 12.51 -7.90
N ASP A 125 -14.12 11.20 -8.09
CA ASP A 125 -15.12 10.19 -7.73
C ASP A 125 -15.02 9.79 -6.25
N GLY A 126 -13.85 9.97 -5.64
CA GLY A 126 -13.66 9.78 -4.20
C GLY A 126 -12.32 10.32 -3.69
N PHE A 127 -12.22 10.48 -2.37
CA PHE A 127 -11.08 11.06 -1.68
C PHE A 127 -10.55 10.07 -0.65
N SER A 128 -9.33 9.55 -0.88
CA SER A 128 -8.65 8.72 0.12
C SER A 128 -8.01 9.63 1.16
N LEU A 129 -8.64 9.73 2.33
CA LEU A 129 -8.20 10.57 3.43
C LEU A 129 -7.25 9.78 4.33
N MET A 130 -5.99 10.19 4.39
CA MET A 130 -4.92 9.50 5.15
C MET A 130 -5.01 9.77 6.66
N THR A 131 -6.09 9.35 7.31
CA THR A 131 -6.32 9.46 8.76
C THR A 131 -5.55 8.41 9.56
N TYR A 132 -4.24 8.33 9.33
CA TYR A 132 -3.25 7.51 10.04
C TYR A 132 -1.89 8.24 10.02
N ASP A 133 -0.84 7.63 10.57
CA ASP A 133 0.47 8.27 10.80
C ASP A 133 0.40 9.52 11.69
N PHE A 134 -0.47 9.49 12.71
CA PHE A 134 -0.55 10.58 13.69
C PHE A 134 0.74 10.73 14.51
N SER A 135 1.38 9.61 14.83
CA SER A 135 2.63 9.55 15.60
C SER A 135 3.78 9.02 14.75
N GLY A 136 5.00 9.44 15.09
CA GLY A 136 6.23 9.01 14.43
C GLY A 136 7.35 8.78 15.43
N PRO A 137 8.55 8.33 14.99
CA PRO A 137 9.64 7.94 15.89
C PRO A 137 10.07 9.05 16.86
N GLN A 138 9.98 10.32 16.45
CA GLN A 138 10.31 11.48 17.27
C GLN A 138 9.22 11.86 18.29
N ASN A 139 7.99 11.38 18.08
CA ASN A 139 6.87 11.57 19.00
C ASN A 139 6.02 10.29 19.08
N PRO A 140 6.53 9.24 19.78
CA PRO A 140 5.86 7.95 19.88
C PRO A 140 4.44 8.05 20.43
N GLY A 141 3.52 7.31 19.83
CA GLY A 141 2.11 7.35 20.22
C GLY A 141 1.20 6.52 19.30
N PRO A 142 -0.13 6.71 19.41
CA PRO A 142 -1.11 5.96 18.66
C PRO A 142 -1.00 6.22 17.15
N ASN A 143 -1.41 5.25 16.33
CA ASN A 143 -1.33 5.39 14.87
C ASN A 143 -2.35 6.40 14.33
N ALA A 144 -3.56 6.39 14.88
CA ALA A 144 -4.72 7.10 14.34
C ALA A 144 -5.78 7.38 15.43
N PRO A 145 -5.52 8.24 16.43
CA PRO A 145 -6.45 8.47 17.54
C PRO A 145 -7.88 8.80 17.09
N LEU A 146 -8.90 8.13 17.62
CA LEU A 146 -10.28 8.28 17.13
C LEU A 146 -10.79 9.74 17.20
N LYS A 147 -10.48 10.47 18.28
CA LYS A 147 -10.85 11.89 18.43
C LYS A 147 -10.23 12.79 17.36
N TRP A 148 -9.00 12.50 16.95
CA TRP A 148 -8.32 13.22 15.89
C TRP A 148 -8.95 12.92 14.52
N ILE A 149 -9.35 11.67 14.28
CA ILE A 149 -10.13 11.30 13.08
C ILE A 149 -11.45 12.09 13.05
N SER A 150 -12.20 12.12 14.15
CA SER A 150 -13.46 12.88 14.24
C SER A 150 -13.26 14.38 13.98
N ALA A 151 -12.24 14.99 14.60
CA ALA A 151 -11.90 16.39 14.38
C ALA A 151 -11.51 16.68 12.92
N THR A 152 -10.74 15.78 12.29
CA THR A 152 -10.38 15.89 10.87
C THR A 152 -11.62 15.88 9.98
N MET A 153 -12.57 14.98 10.26
CA MET A 153 -13.84 14.91 9.53
C MET A 153 -14.70 16.16 9.73
N GLU A 154 -14.73 16.71 10.95
CA GLU A 154 -15.43 17.96 11.26
C GLU A 154 -14.83 19.16 10.52
N LEU A 155 -13.50 19.28 10.47
CA LEU A 155 -12.81 20.34 9.74
C LEU A 155 -13.06 20.24 8.22
N LEU A 156 -13.03 19.03 7.66
CA LEU A 156 -13.19 18.81 6.22
C LEU A 156 -14.64 18.96 5.73
N LEU A 157 -15.62 18.48 6.50
CA LEU A 157 -17.01 18.40 6.07
C LEU A 157 -17.94 19.45 6.72
N GLY A 158 -17.53 19.99 7.86
CA GLY A 158 -18.32 20.91 8.67
C GLY A 158 -19.37 20.22 9.56
N SER A 159 -19.77 20.90 10.62
CA SER A 159 -20.72 20.42 11.64
C SER A 159 -22.20 20.71 11.35
N THR A 160 -22.52 21.54 10.34
CA THR A 160 -23.90 22.00 10.05
C THR A 160 -24.30 21.88 8.57
N SER A 161 -25.60 22.00 8.29
CA SER A 161 -26.26 21.80 6.98
C SER A 161 -25.79 22.73 5.85
N ASN A 162 -24.99 23.76 6.14
CA ASN A 162 -24.40 24.67 5.15
C ASN A 162 -22.99 24.25 4.69
N GLY A 163 -22.45 23.14 5.23
CA GLY A 163 -21.15 22.59 4.86
C GLY A 163 -21.19 21.68 3.63
N VAL A 164 -20.07 21.02 3.35
CA VAL A 164 -19.92 20.03 2.28
C VAL A 164 -20.25 18.61 2.75
N ARG A 165 -21.03 18.47 3.84
CA ARG A 165 -21.36 17.19 4.46
C ARG A 165 -22.07 16.21 3.53
N HIS A 166 -22.80 16.69 2.53
CA HIS A 166 -23.41 15.84 1.50
C HIS A 166 -22.36 15.07 0.67
N LEU A 167 -21.11 15.54 0.63
CA LEU A 167 -19.98 14.88 -0.03
C LEU A 167 -19.31 13.81 0.86
N SER A 168 -19.81 13.52 2.06
CA SER A 168 -19.22 12.52 2.93
C SER A 168 -19.14 11.13 2.28
N HIS A 169 -20.10 10.80 1.40
CA HIS A 169 -20.11 9.56 0.63
C HIS A 169 -18.94 9.42 -0.35
N LYS A 170 -18.27 10.52 -0.71
CA LYS A 170 -17.04 10.53 -1.52
C LYS A 170 -15.78 10.42 -0.68
N ILE A 171 -15.85 10.54 0.65
CA ILE A 171 -14.68 10.40 1.51
C ILE A 171 -14.44 8.91 1.79
N PHE A 172 -13.18 8.50 1.75
CA PHE A 172 -12.72 7.20 2.22
C PHE A 172 -11.81 7.42 3.44
N LEU A 173 -12.31 7.09 4.62
CA LEU A 173 -11.59 7.21 5.88
C LEU A 173 -10.46 6.18 5.92
N GLY A 174 -9.22 6.65 6.07
CA GLY A 174 -8.02 5.84 6.10
C GLY A 174 -7.88 5.01 7.38
N ILE A 175 -7.59 3.72 7.22
CA ILE A 175 -7.32 2.77 8.31
C ILE A 175 -5.97 2.09 8.04
N ASN A 176 -5.04 2.22 8.98
CA ASN A 176 -3.76 1.52 8.94
C ASN A 176 -3.91 0.04 9.32
N PHE A 177 -3.24 -0.83 8.57
CA PHE A 177 -3.10 -2.27 8.83
C PHE A 177 -1.69 -2.65 9.31
N TYR A 178 -0.75 -1.70 9.30
CA TYR A 178 0.51 -1.77 10.03
C TYR A 178 0.34 -1.19 11.44
N GLY A 179 1.30 -1.50 12.31
CA GLY A 179 1.50 -0.80 13.57
C GLY A 179 2.87 -0.13 13.62
N ASN A 180 3.23 0.40 14.78
CA ASN A 180 4.56 0.93 15.05
C ASN A 180 5.14 0.31 16.32
N ASP A 181 6.44 0.05 16.30
CA ASP A 181 7.24 -0.30 17.47
C ASP A 181 8.24 0.84 17.70
N PHE A 182 8.02 1.62 18.75
CA PHE A 182 8.81 2.80 19.08
C PHE A 182 9.72 2.57 20.28
N ILE A 183 10.92 3.17 20.22
CA ILE A 183 11.83 3.22 21.37
C ILE A 183 11.35 4.31 22.33
N VAL A 184 11.12 3.93 23.58
CA VAL A 184 10.75 4.84 24.68
C VAL A 184 12.03 5.33 25.36
N SER A 185 12.64 6.37 24.80
CA SER A 185 13.81 7.04 25.39
C SER A 185 13.42 7.76 26.69
N ARG A 186 14.23 7.59 27.74
CA ARG A 186 13.96 8.10 29.11
C ARG A 186 14.38 9.56 29.36
N GLY A 187 14.59 10.39 28.34
CA GLY A 187 15.07 11.77 28.56
C GLY A 187 14.84 12.73 27.39
N GLU A 188 14.83 14.03 27.71
CA GLU A 188 14.85 15.13 26.75
C GLU A 188 16.13 15.06 25.90
N GLY A 189 15.98 14.85 24.59
CA GLY A 189 17.09 14.81 23.64
C GLY A 189 17.55 13.41 23.21
N GLY A 190 16.82 12.34 23.53
CA GLY A 190 17.05 11.04 22.90
C GLY A 190 16.56 11.05 21.45
N ASP A 191 17.42 10.68 20.50
CA ASP A 191 17.02 10.47 19.11
C ASP A 191 15.88 9.43 19.10
N GLY A 192 14.66 9.88 18.84
CA GLY A 192 13.49 9.01 18.74
C GLY A 192 13.77 7.89 17.75
N GLY A 193 13.31 6.67 18.06
CA GLY A 193 13.65 5.49 17.30
C GLY A 193 12.48 4.53 17.14
N GLY A 194 12.68 3.51 16.30
CA GLY A 194 11.64 2.57 15.93
C GLY A 194 10.91 2.95 14.65
N GLY A 195 9.83 2.23 14.33
CA GLY A 195 9.09 2.43 13.09
C GLY A 195 8.04 1.36 12.82
N ALA A 196 7.56 1.35 11.57
CA ALA A 196 6.45 0.52 11.17
C ALA A 196 6.76 -0.99 11.30
N ILE A 197 5.78 -1.73 11.81
CA ILE A 197 5.80 -3.19 11.94
C ILE A 197 4.61 -3.80 11.21
N THR A 198 4.83 -4.97 10.62
CA THR A 198 3.76 -5.76 9.98
C THR A 198 3.05 -6.65 10.99
N GLY A 199 1.96 -7.31 10.57
CA GLY A 199 1.30 -8.33 11.39
C GLY A 199 2.21 -9.49 11.78
N SER A 200 3.18 -9.85 10.93
CA SER A 200 4.14 -10.92 11.23
C SER A 200 5.14 -10.51 12.32
N ASP A 201 5.61 -9.27 12.29
CA ASP A 201 6.49 -8.68 13.31
C ASP A 201 5.74 -8.58 14.64
N TYR A 202 4.51 -8.06 14.61
CA TYR A 202 3.63 -7.97 15.77
C TYR A 202 3.42 -9.32 16.47
N LEU A 203 3.08 -10.37 15.71
CA LEU A 203 2.92 -11.72 16.26
C LEU A 203 4.23 -12.26 16.86
N SER A 204 5.36 -11.94 16.26
CA SER A 204 6.69 -12.34 16.76
C SER A 204 6.99 -11.68 18.11
N LEU A 205 6.67 -10.39 18.26
CA LEU A 205 6.79 -9.65 19.51
C LEU A 205 5.89 -10.22 20.61
N LEU A 206 4.62 -10.50 20.29
CA LEU A 206 3.69 -11.13 21.25
C LEU A 206 4.19 -12.50 21.71
N LYS A 207 4.73 -13.31 20.80
CA LYS A 207 5.26 -14.64 21.12
C LYS A 207 6.52 -14.57 22.00
N LYS A 208 7.43 -13.63 21.69
CA LYS A 208 8.70 -13.45 22.41
C LYS A 208 8.47 -12.88 23.81
N HIS A 209 7.71 -11.79 23.92
CA HIS A 209 7.63 -11.01 25.16
C HIS A 209 6.40 -11.32 26.02
N ARG A 210 5.36 -11.94 25.44
CA ARG A 210 4.06 -12.20 26.11
C ARG A 210 3.55 -10.99 26.91
N PRO A 211 3.50 -9.79 26.30
CA PRO A 211 3.17 -8.57 27.00
C PRO A 211 1.68 -8.53 27.37
N VAL A 212 1.33 -7.68 28.34
CA VAL A 212 -0.07 -7.35 28.63
C VAL A 212 -0.53 -6.29 27.64
N LEU A 213 -1.55 -6.60 26.83
CA LEU A 213 -2.20 -5.65 25.94
C LEU A 213 -3.05 -4.69 26.75
N GLN A 214 -2.87 -3.39 26.53
CA GLN A 214 -3.61 -2.32 27.20
C GLN A 214 -4.48 -1.60 26.19
N TRP A 215 -5.74 -1.36 26.54
CA TRP A 215 -6.64 -0.50 25.77
C TRP A 215 -6.50 0.94 26.26
N GLU A 216 -6.21 1.88 25.35
CA GLU A 216 -6.11 3.30 25.68
C GLU A 216 -7.36 4.03 25.19
N GLU A 217 -8.21 4.46 26.14
CA GLU A 217 -9.55 5.00 25.86
C GLU A 217 -9.54 6.34 25.10
N ARG A 218 -8.46 7.12 25.11
CA ARG A 218 -8.45 8.42 24.40
C ARG A 218 -8.22 8.26 22.90
N SER A 219 -7.35 7.33 22.52
CA SER A 219 -6.99 7.00 21.14
C SER A 219 -7.82 5.87 20.56
N GLU A 220 -8.44 5.06 21.41
CA GLU A 220 -9.17 3.85 21.05
C GLU A 220 -8.26 2.89 20.25
N GLU A 221 -7.06 2.68 20.80
CA GLU A 221 -6.04 1.74 20.30
C GLU A 221 -5.54 0.84 21.41
N HIS A 222 -5.09 -0.35 21.00
CA HIS A 222 -4.31 -1.21 21.88
C HIS A 222 -2.84 -0.82 21.78
N LEU A 223 -2.17 -0.82 22.93
CA LEU A 223 -0.72 -0.74 23.03
C LEU A 223 -0.17 -1.78 23.99
N PHE A 224 1.12 -2.07 23.88
CA PHE A 224 1.85 -2.77 24.92
C PHE A 224 3.29 -2.27 25.01
N PHE A 225 3.92 -2.57 26.15
CA PHE A 225 5.31 -2.25 26.40
C PHE A 225 6.14 -3.52 26.58
N TYR A 226 7.39 -3.49 26.13
CA TYR A 226 8.34 -4.55 26.41
C TYR A 226 9.77 -3.99 26.51
N PRO A 227 10.65 -4.55 27.35
CA PRO A 227 12.08 -4.30 27.27
C PRO A 227 12.73 -5.20 26.22
N ASP A 228 13.61 -4.65 25.39
CA ASP A 228 14.45 -5.40 24.48
C ASP A 228 15.59 -6.14 25.22
N ASP A 229 16.44 -6.84 24.47
CA ASP A 229 17.55 -7.62 25.02
C ASP A 229 18.65 -6.72 25.63
N ASN A 230 18.65 -5.41 25.33
CA ASN A 230 19.53 -4.39 25.90
C ASN A 230 18.86 -3.59 27.03
N HIS A 231 17.68 -4.02 27.50
CA HIS A 231 16.86 -3.34 28.52
C HIS A 231 16.34 -1.95 28.10
N ILE A 232 16.26 -1.68 26.81
CA ILE A 232 15.61 -0.51 26.24
C ILE A 232 14.11 -0.78 26.20
N ASN A 233 13.30 0.18 26.67
CA ASN A 233 11.85 0.01 26.66
C ASN A 233 11.28 0.39 25.28
N HIS A 234 10.34 -0.41 24.82
CA HIS A 234 9.61 -0.22 23.59
C HIS A 234 8.12 -0.02 23.88
N ALA A 235 7.45 0.75 23.02
CA ALA A 235 6.01 0.93 22.99
C ALA A 235 5.47 0.53 21.62
N VAL A 236 4.58 -0.45 21.60
CA VAL A 236 4.03 -1.01 20.36
C VAL A 236 2.56 -0.67 20.24
N PHE A 237 2.18 -0.08 19.10
CA PHE A 237 0.80 0.24 18.74
C PHE A 237 0.45 -0.50 17.46
N TYR A 238 -0.49 -1.45 17.51
CA TYR A 238 -0.91 -2.22 16.34
C TYR A 238 -2.43 -2.37 16.29
N PRO A 239 -3.06 -2.28 15.09
CA PRO A 239 -4.51 -2.35 14.96
C PRO A 239 -5.05 -3.72 15.40
N SER A 240 -5.85 -3.69 16.46
CA SER A 240 -6.69 -4.78 16.92
C SER A 240 -8.04 -4.82 16.19
N LEU A 241 -8.79 -5.92 16.31
CA LEU A 241 -10.17 -5.98 15.80
C LEU A 241 -11.06 -4.90 16.42
N LEU A 242 -10.88 -4.59 17.72
CA LEU A 242 -11.65 -3.55 18.41
C LEU A 242 -11.34 -2.16 17.83
N SER A 243 -10.05 -1.80 17.72
CA SER A 243 -9.63 -0.50 17.17
C SER A 243 -10.06 -0.32 15.70
N ILE A 244 -10.08 -1.40 14.89
CA ILE A 244 -10.66 -1.34 13.54
C ILE A 244 -12.18 -1.14 13.65
N SER A 245 -12.87 -1.89 14.50
CA SER A 245 -14.34 -1.82 14.62
C SER A 245 -14.87 -0.43 14.96
N VAL A 246 -14.22 0.28 15.89
CA VAL A 246 -14.63 1.65 16.29
C VAL A 246 -14.41 2.67 15.17
N ARG A 247 -13.37 2.49 14.34
CA ARG A 247 -13.12 3.33 13.14
C ARG A 247 -14.14 3.06 12.04
N LEU A 248 -14.59 1.81 11.88
CA LEU A 248 -15.68 1.47 10.97
C LEU A 248 -17.02 2.06 11.42
N GLU A 249 -17.24 2.16 12.74
CA GLU A 249 -18.42 2.83 13.29
C GLU A 249 -18.37 4.34 13.09
N GLU A 250 -17.20 4.96 13.24
CA GLU A 250 -17.00 6.37 12.93
C GLU A 250 -17.22 6.64 11.43
N ALA A 251 -16.67 5.81 10.53
CA ALA A 251 -16.94 5.92 9.09
C ALA A 251 -18.44 5.83 8.78
N ARG A 252 -19.14 4.88 9.41
CA ARG A 252 -20.60 4.72 9.27
C ARG A 252 -21.37 5.94 9.78
N LYS A 253 -20.97 6.52 10.92
CA LYS A 253 -21.57 7.74 11.50
C LYS A 253 -21.44 8.93 10.55
N TRP A 254 -20.32 9.05 9.83
CA TRP A 254 -20.13 10.08 8.81
C TRP A 254 -20.78 9.74 7.46
N GLY A 255 -21.17 8.48 7.24
CA GLY A 255 -21.70 8.00 5.96
C GLY A 255 -20.63 7.95 4.87
N CYS A 256 -19.36 7.75 5.24
CA CYS A 256 -18.23 7.68 4.32
C CYS A 256 -17.79 6.22 4.08
N GLY A 257 -16.99 6.02 3.03
CA GLY A 257 -16.30 4.76 2.80
C GLY A 257 -15.00 4.65 3.62
N ILE A 258 -14.19 3.64 3.32
CA ILE A 258 -12.89 3.44 3.96
C ILE A 258 -11.80 3.21 2.91
N SER A 259 -10.56 3.56 3.25
CA SER A 259 -9.36 3.16 2.54
C SER A 259 -8.41 2.47 3.51
N ILE A 260 -7.74 1.39 3.08
CA ILE A 260 -6.88 0.59 3.95
C ILE A 260 -5.43 0.68 3.46
N TRP A 261 -4.51 0.98 4.37
CA TRP A 261 -3.07 1.01 4.10
C TRP A 261 -2.31 0.05 5.03
N GLU A 262 -1.76 -1.06 4.55
CA GLU A 262 -2.11 -1.73 3.29
C GLU A 262 -2.41 -3.22 3.51
N ILE A 263 -2.96 -3.86 2.48
CA ILE A 263 -3.57 -5.19 2.58
C ILE A 263 -2.59 -6.31 2.92
N GLY A 264 -1.30 -6.15 2.63
CA GLY A 264 -0.22 -7.09 2.97
C GLY A 264 0.37 -6.92 4.38
N GLN A 265 0.03 -5.84 5.09
CA GLN A 265 0.59 -5.54 6.42
C GLN A 265 -0.30 -6.03 7.57
N GLY A 266 -1.58 -6.26 7.29
CA GLY A 266 -2.58 -6.63 8.29
C GLY A 266 -2.46 -8.08 8.76
N HIS A 267 -2.97 -8.34 9.96
CA HIS A 267 -3.19 -9.72 10.42
C HIS A 267 -4.32 -10.38 9.60
N VAL A 268 -4.24 -11.70 9.35
CA VAL A 268 -5.22 -12.47 8.56
C VAL A 268 -6.67 -12.26 9.04
N LEU A 269 -6.87 -12.04 10.35
CA LEU A 269 -8.19 -11.79 10.93
C LEU A 269 -8.74 -10.38 10.68
N ALA A 270 -7.91 -9.40 10.34
CA ALA A 270 -8.36 -8.02 10.09
C ALA A 270 -9.36 -7.95 8.93
N ALA A 271 -9.15 -8.75 7.88
CA ALA A 271 -10.08 -8.84 6.76
C ALA A 271 -11.45 -9.47 7.14
N SER A 272 -11.48 -10.31 8.18
CA SER A 272 -12.71 -11.01 8.59
C SER A 272 -13.81 -10.08 9.13
N ILE A 273 -13.44 -8.85 9.53
CA ILE A 273 -14.40 -7.85 10.03
C ILE A 273 -15.33 -7.31 8.93
N PHE A 274 -14.93 -7.46 7.66
CA PHE A 274 -15.68 -6.97 6.50
C PHE A 274 -16.67 -8.00 5.93
N LEU A 275 -16.69 -9.23 6.45
CA LEU A 275 -17.58 -10.28 5.96
C LEU A 275 -19.04 -10.04 6.45
N PRO A 276 -20.04 -10.08 5.54
CA PRO A 276 -21.45 -9.78 5.86
C PRO A 276 -22.03 -10.62 7.00
N HIS A 277 -21.58 -11.87 7.14
CA HIS A 277 -22.15 -12.85 8.07
C HIS A 277 -21.79 -12.64 9.55
N LYS A 278 -20.92 -11.66 9.89
CA LYS A 278 -20.50 -11.37 11.26
C LYS A 278 -21.04 -10.05 11.84
N GLN A 279 -21.96 -9.35 11.17
CA GLN A 279 -22.59 -8.17 11.75
C GLN A 279 -23.56 -8.49 12.91
N ALA A 280 -24.09 -9.71 12.98
CA ALA A 280 -25.01 -10.15 14.04
C ALA A 280 -24.32 -10.66 15.34
N LEU A 281 -22.98 -10.74 15.37
CA LEU A 281 -22.20 -11.36 16.44
C LEU A 281 -21.31 -10.37 17.23
N ARG A 282 -21.66 -9.08 17.19
CA ARG A 282 -20.84 -7.95 17.68
C ARG A 282 -20.61 -7.86 19.20
N GLN A 283 -21.16 -8.76 20.02
CA GLN A 283 -20.88 -8.79 21.47
C GLN A 283 -20.24 -10.10 21.99
N ASN A 284 -20.37 -11.23 21.29
CA ASN A 284 -19.94 -12.53 21.84
C ASN A 284 -18.51 -12.94 21.46
N TYR A 285 -17.98 -12.52 20.30
CA TYR A 285 -16.65 -12.97 19.86
C TYR A 285 -15.48 -12.34 20.62
N ALA A 286 -15.65 -11.12 21.15
CA ALA A 286 -14.63 -10.50 22.00
C ALA A 286 -14.41 -11.32 23.29
N MET A 287 -15.48 -11.87 23.86
CA MET A 287 -15.43 -12.74 25.04
C MET A 287 -14.92 -14.15 24.74
N GLU A 288 -15.28 -14.76 23.60
CA GLU A 288 -14.83 -16.11 23.25
C GLU A 288 -13.35 -16.17 22.85
N ALA A 289 -12.82 -15.15 22.16
CA ALA A 289 -11.40 -15.07 21.82
C ALA A 289 -10.52 -14.84 23.08
N LEU A 290 -11.03 -14.12 24.09
CA LEU A 290 -10.39 -13.94 25.39
C LEU A 290 -10.39 -15.24 26.22
N ASN A 291 -11.46 -16.03 26.16
CA ASN A 291 -11.52 -17.32 26.88
C ASN A 291 -10.66 -18.42 26.25
N ALA A 292 -10.45 -18.39 24.92
CA ALA A 292 -9.60 -19.37 24.24
C ALA A 292 -8.09 -19.14 24.44
N ALA A 293 -7.67 -17.92 24.83
CA ALA A 293 -6.27 -17.58 25.12
C ALA A 293 -5.87 -17.82 26.59
N GLY A 294 -6.80 -18.30 27.44
CA GLY A 294 -6.60 -18.49 28.88
C GLY A 294 -6.40 -19.92 29.36
N LEU A 295 -6.28 -20.92 28.49
CA LEU A 295 -6.14 -22.33 28.92
C LEU A 295 -4.66 -22.75 29.01
N THR A 296 -4.13 -22.77 30.23
CA THR A 296 -2.89 -23.44 30.63
C THR A 296 -3.12 -24.94 30.90
N PRO A 297 -2.06 -25.77 30.92
CA PRO A 297 -2.08 -27.15 30.45
C PRO A 297 -2.58 -28.18 31.47
N ILE A 298 -3.07 -29.31 30.96
CA ILE A 298 -3.39 -30.50 31.76
C ILE A 298 -2.08 -31.07 32.34
N SER A 299 -1.85 -30.83 33.62
CA SER A 299 -1.01 -31.68 34.45
C SER A 299 -1.54 -31.68 35.88
N ALA A 300 -2.31 -32.71 36.22
CA ALA A 300 -2.45 -33.22 37.58
C ALA A 300 -3.04 -34.64 37.51
N VAL A 301 -2.16 -35.64 37.55
CA VAL A 301 -2.54 -37.00 37.92
C VAL A 301 -2.05 -37.22 39.35
N LEU A 302 -3.03 -37.47 40.22
CA LEU A 302 -2.98 -38.16 41.51
C LEU A 302 -2.29 -37.47 42.69
N SER A 303 -3.11 -37.00 43.63
CA SER A 303 -3.15 -37.62 44.96
C SER A 303 -4.41 -37.22 45.74
N ASP A 304 -5.17 -38.26 46.12
CA ASP A 304 -6.36 -38.25 46.98
C ASP A 304 -6.13 -37.68 48.39
N ARG A 305 -7.13 -36.96 48.92
CA ARG A 305 -7.82 -37.33 50.19
C ARG A 305 -8.98 -36.38 50.57
N LYS A 306 -10.20 -36.96 50.60
CA LYS A 306 -11.31 -36.85 51.59
C LYS A 306 -11.33 -35.60 52.51
N GLN A 307 -12.43 -34.85 52.68
CA GLN A 307 -13.69 -35.21 53.36
C GLN A 307 -14.66 -34.00 53.43
N GLU A 308 -15.89 -34.25 53.89
CA GLU A 308 -17.20 -33.62 53.62
C GLU A 308 -17.64 -32.46 54.59
N PRO A 309 -18.90 -31.91 54.57
CA PRO A 309 -19.18 -30.46 54.51
C PRO A 309 -19.94 -29.87 55.73
N ARG A 310 -20.16 -28.54 55.79
CA ARG A 310 -21.29 -27.90 56.54
C ARG A 310 -21.55 -26.40 56.23
N LYS A 311 -22.79 -26.16 55.77
CA LYS A 311 -23.80 -25.07 55.93
C LYS A 311 -23.42 -23.60 56.27
N ILE A 312 -24.17 -22.73 55.58
CA ILE A 312 -24.35 -21.25 55.56
C ILE A 312 -25.05 -20.71 56.84
N PRO A 313 -25.11 -19.38 57.13
CA PRO A 313 -26.15 -18.48 56.56
C PRO A 313 -25.68 -17.01 56.25
N SER A 314 -26.03 -16.44 55.09
CA SER A 314 -27.11 -15.45 54.81
C SER A 314 -26.69 -13.98 54.89
N PHE A 315 -26.94 -13.16 53.84
CA PHE A 315 -27.64 -11.85 53.89
C PHE A 315 -28.02 -11.36 52.46
N PHE A 316 -29.35 -11.26 52.19
CA PHE A 316 -30.20 -10.33 51.37
C PHE A 316 -29.63 -9.60 50.12
N LYS A 317 -30.38 -9.22 49.05
CA LYS A 317 -31.73 -9.44 48.47
C LYS A 317 -31.72 -8.81 47.05
N PHE A 318 -32.47 -9.38 46.12
CA PHE A 318 -32.76 -8.85 44.77
C PHE A 318 -33.93 -7.86 44.76
N SER A 319 -33.97 -6.97 43.74
CA SER A 319 -35.20 -6.34 43.23
C SER A 319 -35.18 -6.18 41.70
N ASN A 320 -36.21 -6.78 41.08
CA ASN A 320 -36.78 -6.77 39.72
C ASN A 320 -36.77 -5.43 38.95
N SER A 321 -36.46 -5.38 37.64
CA SER A 321 -37.26 -5.70 36.44
C SER A 321 -38.45 -4.75 36.14
N SER A 322 -38.43 -4.11 34.98
CA SER A 322 -39.63 -3.71 34.25
C SER A 322 -39.44 -3.95 32.74
N SER A 323 -40.43 -4.62 32.16
CA SER A 323 -40.56 -4.96 30.76
C SER A 323 -41.62 -4.07 30.14
N PHE A 324 -41.43 -3.59 28.91
CA PHE A 324 -42.55 -3.22 28.03
C PHE A 324 -42.26 -3.63 26.59
N ASN A 325 -43.26 -4.30 26.02
CA ASN A 325 -43.38 -4.81 24.66
C ASN A 325 -44.44 -3.94 23.94
N THR A 326 -44.26 -3.62 22.65
CA THR A 326 -45.21 -3.81 21.51
C THR A 326 -44.90 -2.89 20.31
N ASN A 327 -44.37 -3.49 19.23
CA ASN A 327 -44.72 -3.49 17.79
C ASN A 327 -45.43 -2.31 17.03
N PRO A 328 -45.33 -2.28 15.66
CA PRO A 328 -45.04 -1.08 14.85
C PRO A 328 -46.19 -0.58 13.95
N SER A 329 -46.03 0.60 13.34
CA SER A 329 -46.82 1.02 12.17
C SER A 329 -46.04 1.92 11.18
N ALA A 330 -45.95 1.40 9.96
CA ALA A 330 -45.80 2.00 8.63
C ALA A 330 -45.49 3.50 8.46
N LEU A 331 -44.45 3.81 7.68
CA LEU A 331 -44.55 4.71 6.52
C LEU A 331 -43.68 4.18 5.38
N GLN A 332 -44.31 4.10 4.22
CA GLN A 332 -43.86 3.48 2.98
C GLN A 332 -43.39 4.57 2.00
N GLU A 333 -42.35 4.22 1.23
CA GLU A 333 -41.94 4.76 -0.08
C GLU A 333 -41.40 6.20 -0.22
N CYS A 334 -40.09 6.28 -0.49
CA CYS A 334 -39.60 6.88 -1.74
C CYS A 334 -38.18 6.36 -2.06
N PHE A 335 -38.03 5.58 -3.14
CA PHE A 335 -36.73 5.18 -3.70
C PHE A 335 -36.28 6.22 -4.73
N PRO A 336 -34.96 6.50 -4.80
CA PRO A 336 -34.28 6.27 -6.08
C PRO A 336 -33.07 5.34 -5.92
N LYS A 337 -32.72 4.75 -7.06
CA LYS A 337 -31.86 3.59 -7.29
C LYS A 337 -30.48 3.70 -6.61
N LYS A 338 -30.22 2.78 -5.67
CA LYS A 338 -28.94 2.61 -4.96
C LYS A 338 -27.90 1.88 -5.82
N ILE A 339 -26.73 2.48 -5.94
CA ILE A 339 -25.46 1.83 -6.31
C ILE A 339 -25.14 0.82 -5.20
N HIS A 340 -25.11 -0.47 -5.51
CA HIS A 340 -24.49 -1.49 -4.66
C HIS A 340 -23.17 -1.89 -5.32
N GLY A 341 -22.07 -1.52 -4.70
CA GLY A 341 -20.72 -1.90 -5.12
C GLY A 341 -19.73 -1.30 -4.14
N GLY A 342 -19.24 -2.11 -3.20
CA GLY A 342 -18.15 -1.71 -2.32
C GLY A 342 -16.88 -1.61 -3.16
N LEU A 343 -16.32 -0.40 -3.28
CA LEU A 343 -15.00 -0.19 -3.86
C LEU A 343 -13.96 -0.60 -2.82
N VAL A 344 -13.30 -1.75 -3.04
CA VAL A 344 -12.10 -2.13 -2.30
C VAL A 344 -10.90 -1.67 -3.12
N ILE A 345 -10.22 -0.63 -2.64
CA ILE A 345 -8.99 -0.14 -3.27
C ILE A 345 -7.86 -1.08 -2.86
N LEU A 346 -7.38 -1.89 -3.81
CA LEU A 346 -6.20 -2.72 -3.65
C LEU A 346 -5.00 -1.95 -4.21
N SER A 347 -4.18 -1.36 -3.34
CA SER A 347 -2.85 -0.91 -3.73
C SER A 347 -1.95 -2.15 -3.84
N SER A 348 -1.81 -2.71 -5.04
CA SER A 348 -0.75 -3.69 -5.30
C SER A 348 0.59 -2.95 -5.32
N VAL A 349 1.34 -2.98 -4.22
CA VAL A 349 2.77 -2.65 -4.26
C VAL A 349 3.51 -3.88 -4.78
N LEU A 350 4.12 -3.73 -5.96
CA LEU A 350 5.14 -4.63 -6.47
C LEU A 350 6.48 -3.92 -6.30
N ASN A 351 7.13 -4.16 -5.15
CA ASN A 351 8.58 -4.25 -4.95
C ASN A 351 8.90 -4.28 -3.45
N SER A 352 9.48 -5.38 -2.98
CA SER A 352 10.30 -5.43 -1.76
C SER A 352 11.78 -5.22 -2.12
N GLY A 353 12.06 -4.12 -2.82
CA GLY A 353 13.24 -3.33 -2.52
C GLY A 353 12.71 -2.23 -1.62
N LEU A 354 13.27 -2.09 -0.41
CA LEU A 354 12.80 -1.15 0.62
C LEU A 354 13.03 0.30 0.14
N ALA A 355 12.24 0.75 -0.84
CA ALA A 355 11.92 2.15 -1.01
C ALA A 355 11.04 2.46 0.18
N LYS A 356 11.65 3.03 1.23
CA LYS A 356 10.93 3.74 2.28
C LYS A 356 9.96 4.68 1.57
N ALA A 357 8.68 4.32 1.53
CA ALA A 357 7.64 5.28 1.22
C ALA A 357 7.74 6.28 2.36
N LEU A 358 8.27 7.47 2.06
CA LEU A 358 8.40 8.54 3.04
C LEU A 358 7.04 8.70 3.70
N THR A 359 6.99 8.56 5.02
CA THR A 359 5.81 8.99 5.76
C THR A 359 5.51 10.45 5.41
N TYR A 360 4.28 10.91 5.59
CA TYR A 360 3.92 12.30 5.29
C TYR A 360 4.90 13.31 5.94
N GLU A 361 5.39 13.00 7.14
CA GLU A 361 6.40 13.76 7.86
C GLU A 361 7.82 13.59 7.28
N GLU A 362 8.24 12.38 6.88
CA GLU A 362 9.54 12.17 6.22
C GLU A 362 9.61 12.89 4.85
N ALA A 363 8.49 13.00 4.13
CA ALA A 363 8.40 13.77 2.89
C ALA A 363 8.52 15.28 3.13
N LEU A 364 8.22 15.74 4.35
CA LEU A 364 8.33 17.14 4.75
C LEU A 364 9.72 17.51 5.26
N GLN A 365 10.32 16.64 6.07
CA GLN A 365 11.62 16.88 6.71
C GLN A 365 12.79 17.00 5.72
N GLN A 366 12.67 16.44 4.51
CA GLN A 366 13.67 16.59 3.45
C GLN A 366 13.90 18.05 2.99
N THR A 367 13.07 19.01 3.41
CA THR A 367 13.21 20.43 3.03
C THR A 367 13.82 21.32 4.10
N VAL A 368 14.08 20.82 5.32
CA VAL A 368 14.62 21.62 6.43
C VAL A 368 16.01 21.11 6.81
N GLY A 369 17.00 21.45 6.00
CA GLY A 369 18.43 21.27 6.29
C GLY A 369 19.18 22.57 6.03
N ASP A 370 19.46 23.29 7.12
CA ASP A 370 20.36 24.43 7.32
C ASP A 370 20.45 25.56 6.29
N GLY A 371 19.78 26.67 6.62
CA GLY A 371 20.15 28.00 6.16
C GLY A 371 20.73 28.82 7.31
N SER A 372 22.05 29.04 7.31
CA SER A 372 22.66 30.22 7.91
C SER A 372 23.88 30.66 7.12
N SER A 373 23.93 31.96 6.87
CA SER A 373 24.71 32.69 5.89
C SER A 373 26.19 32.88 6.24
N GLY A 374 27.07 32.72 5.23
CA GLY A 374 28.42 33.27 5.20
C GLY A 374 28.97 33.21 3.78
N GLU A 375 29.15 34.37 3.15
CA GLU A 375 29.60 34.52 1.76
C GLU A 375 31.04 34.04 1.52
N THR A 376 31.32 33.76 0.23
CA THR A 376 32.62 33.54 -0.43
C THR A 376 33.30 32.18 -0.20
N GLY A 377 33.10 31.27 -1.16
CA GLY A 377 33.86 30.03 -1.23
C GLY A 377 33.34 28.98 -2.21
N VAL A 378 32.82 29.38 -3.39
CA VAL A 378 32.37 28.43 -4.42
C VAL A 378 32.96 28.83 -5.77
N ILE A 379 34.30 28.81 -5.92
CA ILE A 379 34.95 28.86 -7.25
C ILE A 379 36.21 27.96 -7.38
N ASP A 380 36.84 27.45 -6.31
CA ASP A 380 38.14 26.76 -6.48
C ASP A 380 38.14 25.23 -6.70
N SER A 381 36.99 24.57 -6.78
CA SER A 381 36.95 23.10 -6.96
C SER A 381 36.92 22.63 -8.43
N ALA A 382 36.92 23.55 -9.41
CA ALA A 382 36.69 23.21 -10.82
C ALA A 382 37.91 23.35 -11.75
N ILE A 383 39.09 23.76 -11.27
CA ILE A 383 40.24 24.07 -12.14
C ILE A 383 41.39 23.04 -12.09
N SER A 384 41.37 22.04 -11.20
CA SER A 384 42.51 21.08 -11.10
C SER A 384 42.40 19.81 -11.96
N PHE A 385 41.39 19.62 -12.80
CA PHE A 385 41.27 18.39 -13.63
C PHE A 385 41.63 18.59 -15.11
N ALA A 386 41.93 19.81 -15.53
CA ALA A 386 42.18 20.15 -16.94
C ALA A 386 43.67 20.10 -17.36
N THR A 387 44.59 19.73 -16.47
CA THR A 387 46.04 19.95 -16.71
C THR A 387 46.84 18.71 -17.08
N GLU A 388 46.28 17.50 -17.10
CA GLU A 388 47.07 16.26 -17.24
C GLU A 388 46.74 15.35 -18.43
N ASN A 389 45.96 15.77 -19.43
CA ASN A 389 45.78 14.95 -20.64
C ASN A 389 45.60 15.78 -21.93
N PRO A 390 46.67 16.07 -22.69
CA PRO A 390 46.61 16.88 -23.92
C PRO A 390 45.99 16.19 -25.15
N ALA A 391 45.34 15.03 -24.99
CA ALA A 391 44.73 14.28 -26.11
C ALA A 391 43.26 14.67 -26.42
N ILE A 392 42.62 15.53 -25.62
CA ILE A 392 41.20 15.92 -25.79
C ILE A 392 41.09 17.35 -26.34
N LEU A 393 41.76 17.63 -27.47
CA LEU A 393 41.70 18.96 -28.11
C LEU A 393 41.40 18.94 -29.61
N ALA A 394 41.12 17.78 -30.22
CA ALA A 394 41.00 17.68 -31.69
C ALA A 394 39.73 17.00 -32.24
N GLY A 395 38.75 16.65 -31.40
CA GLY A 395 37.49 16.07 -31.88
C GLY A 395 36.33 16.51 -31.01
N GLY A 396 35.44 17.35 -31.55
CA GLY A 396 34.26 17.84 -30.85
C GLY A 396 33.32 16.73 -30.38
N VAL A 397 32.46 17.10 -29.42
CA VAL A 397 31.44 16.33 -28.67
C VAL A 397 31.89 15.92 -27.26
N ALA A 398 31.60 16.79 -26.29
CA ALA A 398 31.52 16.44 -24.87
C ALA A 398 30.04 16.42 -24.46
N ILE A 399 29.40 15.25 -24.51
CA ILE A 399 28.11 15.01 -23.85
C ILE A 399 28.43 14.58 -22.42
N LEU A 400 28.29 15.51 -21.48
CA LEU A 400 28.17 15.20 -20.06
C LEU A 400 26.80 14.54 -19.85
N ALA A 401 26.84 13.24 -19.53
CA ALA A 401 25.65 12.45 -19.23
C ALA A 401 25.07 12.88 -17.88
N VAL A 402 24.10 13.78 -17.96
CA VAL A 402 23.02 13.96 -16.98
C VAL A 402 22.37 12.59 -16.73
N PRO A 403 22.18 12.14 -15.47
CA PRO A 403 21.52 10.88 -15.19
C PRO A 403 20.06 10.91 -15.69
N LEU A 404 19.81 10.15 -16.75
CA LEU A 404 18.65 9.26 -16.85
C LEU A 404 17.23 9.87 -16.96
N VAL A 405 16.97 10.85 -17.84
CA VAL A 405 15.61 11.02 -18.43
C VAL A 405 15.65 11.55 -19.88
N LEU A 406 16.43 10.91 -20.76
CA LEU A 406 16.33 11.11 -22.22
C LEU A 406 16.38 9.82 -23.05
N SER A 407 16.38 8.63 -22.43
CA SER A 407 16.35 7.35 -23.15
C SER A 407 14.99 7.00 -23.78
N GLN A 408 13.93 7.76 -23.46
CA GLN A 408 12.59 7.52 -24.00
C GLN A 408 12.30 8.20 -25.34
N LEU A 409 13.27 8.87 -25.98
CA LEU A 409 12.99 9.58 -27.22
C LEU A 409 13.33 8.84 -28.52
N PHE A 410 14.20 7.82 -28.54
CA PHE A 410 14.45 7.02 -29.76
C PHE A 410 15.03 5.60 -29.49
N GLY A 411 14.52 4.88 -28.49
CA GLY A 411 14.95 3.50 -28.21
C GLY A 411 14.02 2.47 -28.82
N LYS A 412 14.52 1.58 -29.69
CA LYS A 412 13.85 0.30 -30.01
C LYS A 412 13.45 -0.38 -28.70
N SER A 413 12.27 -1.00 -28.63
CA SER A 413 11.81 -1.72 -27.43
C SER A 413 12.94 -2.59 -26.91
N LYS A 414 13.30 -2.45 -25.62
CA LYS A 414 14.28 -3.36 -25.02
C LYS A 414 13.77 -4.79 -25.25
N PRO A 415 14.62 -5.73 -25.71
CA PRO A 415 14.21 -7.12 -25.90
C PRO A 415 13.99 -7.86 -24.56
N TRP A 416 13.77 -7.15 -23.46
CA TRP A 416 13.48 -7.73 -22.16
C TRP A 416 12.48 -6.89 -21.39
N GLY A 417 11.74 -7.52 -20.48
CA GLY A 417 10.69 -6.86 -19.70
C GLY A 417 9.99 -7.80 -18.72
N VAL A 418 8.74 -7.48 -18.39
CA VAL A 418 7.93 -8.21 -17.41
C VAL A 418 6.65 -8.70 -18.07
N GLU A 419 6.22 -9.90 -17.75
CA GLU A 419 5.01 -10.53 -18.26
C GLU A 419 4.18 -11.15 -17.13
N SER A 420 2.86 -11.14 -17.31
CA SER A 420 1.96 -11.92 -16.44
C SER A 420 2.13 -13.41 -16.71
N ALA A 421 1.79 -14.26 -15.74
CA ALA A 421 1.78 -15.71 -15.90
C ALA A 421 0.93 -16.15 -17.11
N ARG A 422 -0.22 -15.50 -17.29
CA ARG A 422 -1.14 -15.76 -18.41
C ARG A 422 -0.50 -15.44 -19.75
N ASN A 423 0.10 -14.26 -19.89
CA ASN A 423 0.74 -13.85 -21.14
C ASN A 423 1.99 -14.67 -21.42
N ALA A 424 2.78 -14.99 -20.39
CA ALA A 424 3.93 -15.88 -20.51
C ALA A 424 3.51 -17.26 -21.02
N TYR A 425 2.45 -17.85 -20.47
CA TYR A 425 1.92 -19.14 -20.95
C TYR A 425 1.45 -19.08 -22.41
N ALA A 426 0.73 -18.02 -22.80
CA ALA A 426 0.29 -17.82 -24.18
C ALA A 426 1.48 -17.71 -25.14
N LYS A 427 2.45 -16.85 -24.82
CA LYS A 427 3.66 -16.66 -25.63
C LYS A 427 4.56 -17.90 -25.68
N LEU A 428 4.59 -18.68 -24.60
CA LEU A 428 5.22 -20.00 -24.58
C LEU A 428 4.52 -20.99 -25.54
N GLY A 429 3.23 -20.83 -25.81
CA GLY A 429 2.52 -21.63 -26.81
C GLY A 429 2.76 -21.16 -28.25
N ASP A 430 2.82 -19.84 -28.46
CA ASP A 430 2.87 -19.23 -29.79
C ASP A 430 4.28 -19.21 -30.43
N ASP A 431 5.34 -19.02 -29.63
CA ASP A 431 6.73 -18.96 -30.12
C ASP A 431 7.42 -20.32 -29.93
N PRO A 432 7.77 -21.07 -31.00
CA PRO A 432 8.44 -22.37 -30.85
C PRO A 432 9.79 -22.28 -30.13
N ASN A 433 10.46 -21.12 -30.20
CA ASN A 433 11.75 -20.88 -29.56
C ASN A 433 11.63 -20.29 -28.15
N ALA A 434 10.41 -20.09 -27.64
CA ALA A 434 10.20 -19.66 -26.26
C ALA A 434 10.43 -20.79 -25.27
N GLN A 435 11.18 -20.54 -24.19
CA GLN A 435 11.48 -21.52 -23.15
C GLN A 435 11.24 -20.96 -21.75
N LEU A 436 10.82 -21.82 -20.83
CA LEU A 436 10.59 -21.48 -19.42
C LEU A 436 11.84 -21.84 -18.59
N LEU A 437 12.44 -20.84 -17.95
CA LEU A 437 13.59 -20.96 -17.05
C LEU A 437 13.12 -20.83 -15.59
N ASP A 438 13.25 -21.89 -14.80
CA ASP A 438 12.94 -21.89 -13.36
C ASP A 438 14.22 -21.65 -12.55
N ILE A 439 14.33 -20.45 -11.93
CA ILE A 439 15.53 -20.04 -11.21
C ILE A 439 15.52 -20.34 -9.72
N ARG A 440 14.45 -20.97 -9.22
CA ARG A 440 14.24 -21.26 -7.80
C ARG A 440 15.14 -22.42 -7.30
N PRO A 441 15.50 -22.44 -6.02
CA PRO A 441 16.18 -23.58 -5.39
C PRO A 441 15.40 -24.91 -5.52
N PRO A 442 16.09 -26.07 -5.55
CA PRO A 442 15.44 -27.38 -5.67
C PRO A 442 14.52 -27.73 -4.49
N ALA A 443 14.80 -27.21 -3.30
CA ALA A 443 13.94 -27.41 -2.13
C ALA A 443 12.57 -26.73 -2.31
N GLU A 444 12.58 -25.51 -2.86
CA GLU A 444 11.37 -24.70 -3.07
C GLU A 444 10.55 -25.22 -4.24
N SER A 445 11.18 -25.55 -5.37
CA SER A 445 10.49 -26.18 -6.51
C SER A 445 9.86 -27.54 -6.16
N ARG A 446 10.38 -28.27 -5.18
CA ARG A 446 9.77 -29.52 -4.67
C ARG A 446 8.58 -29.28 -3.75
N GLN A 447 8.60 -28.22 -2.94
CA GLN A 447 7.49 -27.88 -2.05
C GLN A 447 6.32 -27.27 -2.82
N VAL A 448 6.64 -26.35 -3.73
CA VAL A 448 5.65 -25.53 -4.45
C VAL A 448 5.25 -26.15 -5.78
N GLY A 449 6.11 -26.94 -6.40
CA GLY A 449 5.92 -27.46 -7.76
C GLY A 449 6.43 -26.49 -8.83
N SER A 450 6.65 -27.02 -10.03
CA SER A 450 6.97 -26.24 -11.23
C SER A 450 5.78 -26.27 -12.20
N PRO A 451 5.55 -25.20 -12.98
CA PRO A 451 4.49 -25.15 -13.96
C PRO A 451 4.55 -26.33 -14.95
N ASP A 452 3.41 -27.00 -15.14
CA ASP A 452 3.30 -28.04 -16.15
C ASP A 452 3.02 -27.41 -17.52
N ILE A 453 4.05 -27.38 -18.38
CA ILE A 453 3.96 -26.91 -19.77
C ILE A 453 4.06 -28.05 -20.79
N ARG A 454 3.91 -29.31 -20.35
CA ARG A 454 3.98 -30.46 -21.26
C ARG A 454 2.87 -30.43 -22.30
N GLY A 455 1.71 -29.82 -22.00
CA GLY A 455 0.62 -29.59 -22.95
C GLY A 455 1.00 -28.71 -24.14
N LEU A 456 2.07 -27.90 -24.01
CA LEU A 456 2.64 -27.09 -25.10
C LEU A 456 3.77 -27.82 -25.85
N GLY A 457 4.04 -29.09 -25.53
CA GLY A 457 5.19 -29.83 -26.07
C GLY A 457 6.54 -29.36 -25.50
N LYS A 458 6.54 -28.58 -24.41
CA LYS A 458 7.73 -27.96 -23.81
C LYS A 458 8.03 -28.50 -22.42
N LYS A 459 9.24 -28.21 -21.92
CA LYS A 459 9.69 -28.55 -20.55
C LYS A 459 10.35 -27.36 -19.90
N SER A 460 10.19 -27.21 -18.59
CA SER A 460 10.89 -26.19 -17.82
C SER A 460 12.36 -26.56 -17.66
N VAL A 461 13.23 -25.56 -17.79
CA VAL A 461 14.66 -25.68 -17.56
C VAL A 461 14.96 -25.13 -16.17
N SER A 462 15.34 -25.99 -15.23
CA SER A 462 15.72 -25.53 -13.88
C SER A 462 17.22 -25.20 -13.80
N ILE A 463 17.55 -23.97 -13.44
CA ILE A 463 18.91 -23.50 -13.13
C ILE A 463 18.82 -22.49 -11.99
N VAL A 464 19.30 -22.88 -10.80
CA VAL A 464 19.27 -22.02 -9.62
C VAL A 464 20.11 -20.76 -9.85
N TYR A 465 19.50 -19.59 -9.65
CA TYR A 465 20.20 -18.32 -9.61
C TYR A 465 20.62 -17.97 -8.18
N LYS A 466 21.90 -17.62 -8.00
CA LYS A 466 22.45 -17.07 -6.74
C LYS A 466 23.05 -15.71 -7.09
N GLY A 467 22.55 -14.62 -6.52
CA GLY A 467 22.93 -13.25 -6.91
C GLY A 467 24.44 -12.96 -6.94
N GLU A 468 25.20 -13.65 -6.08
CA GLU A 468 26.66 -13.55 -5.97
C GLU A 468 27.43 -14.28 -7.08
N ASP A 469 26.84 -15.26 -7.77
CA ASP A 469 27.51 -16.14 -8.76
C ASP A 469 26.93 -15.96 -10.18
N LYS A 470 27.00 -14.73 -10.70
CA LYS A 470 26.58 -14.41 -12.07
C LYS A 470 27.37 -15.19 -13.14
N PRO A 471 28.71 -15.32 -13.06
CA PRO A 471 29.48 -16.06 -14.07
C PRO A 471 29.18 -17.56 -14.06
N GLY A 472 29.03 -18.18 -12.89
CA GLY A 472 28.67 -19.59 -12.76
C GLY A 472 27.26 -19.88 -13.26
N PHE A 473 26.33 -18.94 -13.09
CA PHE A 473 24.99 -19.02 -13.64
C PHE A 473 24.98 -18.96 -15.19
N LEU A 474 25.67 -17.98 -15.78
CA LEU A 474 25.78 -17.85 -17.25
C LEU A 474 26.45 -19.07 -17.89
N LYS A 475 27.47 -19.65 -17.24
CA LYS A 475 28.09 -20.90 -17.69
C LYS A 475 27.12 -22.08 -17.69
N LYS A 476 26.20 -22.16 -16.73
CA LYS A 476 25.16 -23.21 -16.72
C LYS A 476 24.13 -22.99 -17.82
N LEU A 477 23.80 -21.74 -18.12
CA LEU A 477 22.90 -21.39 -19.23
C LEU A 477 23.50 -21.80 -20.58
N SER A 478 24.77 -21.48 -20.85
CA SER A 478 25.41 -21.84 -22.12
C SER A 478 25.54 -23.35 -22.33
N LEU A 479 25.57 -24.15 -21.26
CA LEU A 479 25.54 -25.61 -21.35
C LEU A 479 24.13 -26.17 -21.67
N LYS A 480 23.06 -25.45 -21.33
CA LYS A 480 21.67 -25.92 -21.53
C LYS A 480 21.00 -25.34 -22.77
N PHE A 481 21.38 -24.13 -23.19
CA PHE A 481 20.80 -23.43 -24.34
C PHE A 481 21.82 -23.38 -25.47
N LYS A 482 21.54 -24.09 -26.58
CA LYS A 482 22.45 -24.20 -27.73
C LYS A 482 22.40 -23.00 -28.68
N GLU A 483 21.26 -22.31 -28.73
CA GLU A 483 21.00 -21.18 -29.64
C GLU A 483 20.35 -20.01 -28.87
N PRO A 484 21.07 -19.37 -27.93
CA PRO A 484 20.52 -18.28 -27.13
C PRO A 484 19.99 -17.13 -28.00
N GLU A 485 20.68 -16.80 -29.10
CA GLU A 485 20.34 -15.72 -30.03
C GLU A 485 18.98 -15.87 -30.71
N ASN A 486 18.42 -17.08 -30.73
CA ASN A 486 17.09 -17.36 -31.28
C ASN A 486 16.04 -17.67 -30.20
N THR A 487 16.47 -17.78 -28.93
CA THR A 487 15.64 -18.23 -27.81
C THR A 487 15.02 -17.05 -27.05
N THR A 488 13.70 -17.06 -26.90
CA THR A 488 12.97 -16.16 -25.99
C THR A 488 12.85 -16.83 -24.61
N LEU A 489 13.34 -16.21 -23.54
CA LEU A 489 13.25 -16.79 -22.19
C LEU A 489 12.10 -16.19 -21.39
N PHE A 490 11.36 -17.05 -20.70
CA PHE A 490 10.43 -16.65 -19.65
C PHE A 490 10.99 -17.13 -18.32
N VAL A 491 11.31 -16.18 -17.43
CA VAL A 491 12.04 -16.43 -16.20
C VAL A 491 11.06 -16.53 -15.04
N LEU A 492 10.91 -17.73 -14.50
CA LEU A 492 10.10 -18.03 -13.33
C LEU A 492 10.96 -17.95 -12.06
N ASP A 493 10.51 -17.15 -11.11
CA ASP A 493 11.02 -17.11 -9.75
C ASP A 493 9.87 -17.14 -8.73
N LYS A 494 10.16 -16.93 -7.46
CA LYS A 494 9.19 -16.56 -6.42
C LYS A 494 8.64 -15.14 -6.64
N PHE A 495 7.51 -14.83 -6.01
CA PHE A 495 6.75 -13.58 -6.17
C PHE A 495 7.57 -12.29 -5.92
N ASP A 496 8.67 -12.38 -5.18
CA ASP A 496 9.62 -11.31 -4.82
C ASP A 496 11.04 -11.58 -5.38
N GLY A 497 11.12 -12.30 -6.48
CA GLY A 497 12.35 -12.89 -7.01
C GLY A 497 13.27 -12.01 -7.87
N ASN A 498 14.41 -12.55 -8.25
CA ASN A 498 15.44 -11.98 -9.13
C ASN A 498 15.10 -12.12 -10.64
N SER A 499 13.87 -12.51 -11.01
CA SER A 499 13.50 -12.83 -12.39
C SER A 499 13.71 -11.66 -13.37
N GLU A 500 13.46 -10.42 -12.93
CA GLU A 500 13.71 -9.20 -13.74
C GLU A 500 15.20 -8.97 -13.98
N LEU A 501 16.01 -9.08 -12.93
CA LEU A 501 17.47 -8.97 -13.03
C LEU A 501 18.05 -10.06 -13.93
N VAL A 502 17.52 -11.29 -13.84
CA VAL A 502 17.93 -12.40 -14.69
C VAL A 502 17.49 -12.17 -16.14
N ALA A 503 16.29 -11.65 -16.38
CA ALA A 503 15.81 -11.33 -17.74
C ALA A 503 16.72 -10.29 -18.42
N GLU A 504 17.11 -9.24 -17.71
CA GLU A 504 18.10 -8.28 -18.21
C GLU A 504 19.46 -8.96 -18.44
N LEU A 505 19.97 -9.70 -17.44
CA LEU A 505 21.27 -10.36 -17.49
C LEU A 505 21.40 -11.30 -18.70
N VAL A 506 20.44 -12.19 -18.93
CA VAL A 506 20.52 -13.17 -20.03
C VAL A 506 20.38 -12.49 -21.39
N THR A 507 19.58 -11.44 -21.50
CA THR A 507 19.42 -10.70 -22.75
C THR A 507 20.70 -9.96 -23.12
N VAL A 508 21.36 -9.31 -22.15
CA VAL A 508 22.68 -8.70 -22.35
C VAL A 508 23.75 -9.73 -22.72
N ASN A 509 23.55 -11.00 -22.35
CA ASN A 509 24.45 -12.11 -22.65
C ASN A 509 24.00 -12.99 -23.83
N GLY A 510 23.23 -12.42 -24.76
CA GLY A 510 23.03 -13.00 -26.10
C GLY A 510 21.72 -13.74 -26.32
N PHE A 511 20.78 -13.72 -25.37
CA PHE A 511 19.43 -14.22 -25.63
C PHE A 511 18.62 -13.27 -26.51
N LYS A 512 17.80 -13.82 -27.43
CA LYS A 512 16.93 -13.04 -28.34
C LYS A 512 16.07 -12.03 -27.58
N ALA A 513 15.43 -12.51 -26.53
CA ALA A 513 14.62 -11.74 -25.61
C ALA A 513 14.42 -12.48 -24.29
N ALA A 514 14.13 -11.77 -23.19
CA ALA A 514 13.77 -12.42 -21.94
C ALA A 514 12.76 -11.64 -21.09
N PHE A 515 11.80 -12.34 -20.51
CA PHE A 515 10.71 -11.75 -19.74
C PHE A 515 10.59 -12.38 -18.37
N ALA A 516 10.53 -11.56 -17.32
CA ALA A 516 10.27 -12.00 -15.96
C ALA A 516 8.79 -12.32 -15.78
N ILE A 517 8.47 -13.46 -15.16
CA ILE A 517 7.09 -13.83 -14.83
C ILE A 517 6.75 -13.29 -13.45
N LYS A 518 5.81 -12.34 -13.38
CA LYS A 518 5.51 -11.59 -12.14
C LYS A 518 4.53 -12.29 -11.19
N ASP A 519 3.60 -13.09 -11.72
CA ASP A 519 2.56 -13.75 -10.93
C ASP A 519 3.02 -15.07 -10.30
N GLY A 520 4.31 -15.43 -10.40
CA GLY A 520 4.89 -16.64 -9.82
C GLY A 520 4.21 -17.95 -10.25
N ALA A 521 4.44 -19.03 -9.49
CA ALA A 521 3.75 -20.30 -9.64
C ALA A 521 3.61 -21.00 -8.28
N GLU A 522 2.38 -21.37 -7.91
CA GLU A 522 2.08 -22.15 -6.69
C GLU A 522 1.32 -23.44 -7.01
N GLY A 523 1.72 -24.54 -6.38
CA GLY A 523 1.13 -25.87 -6.50
C GLY A 523 1.57 -26.69 -7.74
N PRO A 524 1.27 -28.00 -7.77
CA PRO A 524 1.65 -28.91 -8.86
C PRO A 524 0.93 -28.64 -10.20
N ARG A 525 0.00 -27.68 -10.24
CA ARG A 525 -0.72 -27.22 -11.45
C ARG A 525 -0.38 -25.75 -11.79
N GLY A 526 0.76 -25.26 -11.26
CA GLY A 526 1.12 -23.85 -11.09
C GLY A 526 1.14 -22.99 -12.34
N TRP A 527 0.04 -22.27 -12.54
CA TRP A 527 -0.05 -20.95 -13.17
C TRP A 527 -1.18 -20.22 -12.43
N VAL A 528 -0.92 -19.80 -11.20
CA VAL A 528 -1.96 -19.22 -10.33
C VAL A 528 -1.77 -17.70 -10.33
N VAL A 529 -2.72 -16.97 -10.91
CA VAL A 529 -2.95 -15.58 -10.49
C VAL A 529 -3.34 -15.67 -9.03
N CYS A 530 -2.62 -14.97 -8.14
CA CYS A 530 -2.94 -14.93 -6.72
C CYS A 530 -4.31 -14.26 -6.52
N THR A 531 -5.41 -15.00 -6.73
CA THR A 531 -6.68 -14.71 -6.09
C THR A 531 -6.58 -15.34 -4.72
N SER A 532 -6.08 -14.59 -3.74
CA SER A 532 -6.16 -14.95 -2.34
C SER A 532 -7.63 -14.94 -1.89
N PHE A 533 -8.35 -16.00 -2.27
CA PHE A 533 -9.63 -16.42 -1.71
C PHE A 533 -9.61 -17.95 -1.70
N PRO A 534 -9.52 -18.59 -0.52
CA PRO A 534 -10.11 -19.91 -0.37
C PRO A 534 -11.61 -19.71 -0.56
N LEU A 535 -12.14 -20.24 -1.66
CA LEU A 535 -13.56 -20.49 -1.85
C LEU A 535 -14.03 -21.42 -0.74
N LEU A 536 -14.79 -20.88 0.22
CA LEU A 536 -15.82 -21.60 0.98
C LEU A 536 -16.97 -20.64 1.29
#